data_AF-A0A4P2URQ4-F1
#
_entry.id   AF-A0A4P2URQ4-F1
#
_cell.length_a   1.000
_cell.length_b   1.000
_cell.length_c   1.000
_cell.angle_alpha   90.00
_cell.angle_beta   90.00
_cell.angle_gamma   90.00
#
_symmetry.space_group_name_H-M   'P 1'
#
loop_
_entity.id
_entity.type
_entity.pdbx_description
1 polymer ?
#
loop_
_entity_poly.entity_id
_entity_poly.type
_entity_poly.pdbx_seq_one_letter_code
_entity_poly.pdbx_strand_id
1 'polypeptide(L)' 'KETSNFIKKVGYNPKAVAFVPISGWHGDNMLEESVNMPWFKGWTKETKAGVVKGKTLLDAIDA' A
#
# COMPACT_ATOMS: atom_id res chain seq x y z
N LYS A 1 11.35 5.59 2.95
CA LYS A 1 11.33 5.63 4.43
C LYS A 1 10.86 6.97 4.99
N GLU A 2 10.99 8.08 4.25
CA GLU A 2 10.61 9.41 4.70
C GLU A 2 9.13 9.52 5.10
N THR A 3 8.22 9.06 4.25
CA THR A 3 6.77 9.06 4.53
C THR A 3 6.42 8.26 5.79
N SER A 4 7.02 7.07 5.96
CA SER A 4 6.83 6.25 7.16
C SER A 4 7.28 6.98 8.43
N ASN A 5 8.40 7.71 8.37
CA ASN A 5 8.89 8.51 9.50
C ASN A 5 7.98 9.71 9.77
N PHE A 6 7.48 10.35 8.71
CA PHE A 6 6.58 11.50 8.82
C PHE A 6 5.26 11.11 9.50
N ILE A 7 4.56 10.08 9.00
CA ILE A 7 3.28 9.65 9.58
C ILE A 7 3.45 9.12 11.01
N LYS A 8 4.61 8.52 11.33
CA LYS A 8 4.94 8.11 12.70
C LYS A 8 5.03 9.29 13.66
N LYS A 9 5.62 10.42 13.23
CA LYS A 9 5.66 11.65 14.01
C LYS A 9 4.27 12.27 14.21
N VAL A 10 3.39 12.12 13.22
CA VAL A 10 1.98 12.56 13.32
C VAL A 10 1.17 11.67 14.28
N GLY A 11 1.60 10.43 14.51
CA GLY A 11 0.99 9.51 15.48
C GLY A 11 0.43 8.22 14.88
N TYR A 12 0.55 8.01 13.57
CA TYR A 12 0.12 6.78 12.91
C TYR A 12 1.16 5.66 13.08
N ASN A 13 0.71 4.40 13.17
CA ASN A 13 1.60 3.25 13.11
C ASN A 13 1.91 2.89 11.64
N PRO A 14 3.14 3.08 11.13
CA PRO A 14 3.45 2.82 9.72
C PRO A 14 3.28 1.36 9.30
N LYS A 15 3.34 0.42 10.24
CA LYS A 15 3.13 -1.01 9.96
C LYS A 15 1.67 -1.34 9.63
N ALA A 16 0.73 -0.52 10.11
CA ALA A 16 -0.69 -0.67 9.84
C ALA A 16 -1.15 0.07 8.57
N VAL A 17 -0.21 0.66 7.81
CA VAL A 17 -0.50 1.45 6.60
C VAL A 17 0.01 0.72 5.37
N ALA A 18 -0.89 0.51 4.40
CA ALA A 18 -0.52 -0.01 3.09
C ALA A 18 0.16 1.10 2.26
N PHE A 19 1.31 0.79 1.66
CA PHE A 19 2.01 1.68 0.73
C PHE A 19 1.88 1.14 -0.68
N VAL A 20 1.06 1.80 -1.51
CA VAL A 20 0.75 1.36 -2.87
C VAL A 20 1.32 2.35 -3.88
N PRO A 21 2.28 1.95 -4.74
CA PRO A 21 2.70 2.77 -5.86
C PRO A 21 1.63 2.73 -6.94
N ILE A 22 1.10 3.89 -7.33
CA ILE A 22 0.02 4.02 -8.31
C ILE A 22 0.37 5.05 -9.40
N SER A 23 -0.28 4.93 -10.55
CA SER A 23 -0.43 6.02 -11.52
C SER A 23 -1.90 6.34 -11.65
N GLY A 24 -2.34 7.46 -11.06
CA GLY A 24 -3.74 7.88 -11.16
C GLY A 24 -4.19 8.22 -12.59
N TRP A 25 -3.24 8.59 -13.46
CA TRP A 25 -3.52 8.94 -14.85
C TRP A 25 -3.67 7.70 -15.75
N HIS A 26 -2.77 6.73 -15.62
CA HIS A 26 -2.78 5.51 -16.44
C HIS A 26 -3.57 4.35 -15.81
N GLY A 27 -3.99 4.50 -14.54
CA GLY A 27 -4.75 3.48 -13.81
C GLY A 27 -3.90 2.38 -13.15
N ASP A 28 -2.57 2.49 -13.19
CA ASP A 28 -1.66 1.47 -12.66
C ASP A 28 -1.88 1.22 -11.16
N ASN A 29 -2.08 -0.04 -10.77
CA ASN A 29 -2.33 -0.49 -9.40
C ASN A 29 -3.55 0.17 -8.72
N MET A 30 -4.47 0.78 -9.47
CA MET A 30 -5.69 1.36 -8.91
C MET A 30 -6.71 0.27 -8.59
N LEU A 31 -7.17 -0.43 -9.63
CA LEU A 31 -8.14 -1.53 -9.55
C LEU A 31 -7.50 -2.88 -9.91
N GLU A 32 -6.52 -2.86 -10.82
CA GLU A 32 -5.82 -4.04 -11.32
C GLU A 32 -4.30 -3.87 -11.17
N GLU A 33 -3.58 -4.98 -11.12
CA GLU A 33 -2.11 -4.98 -11.03
C GLU A 33 -1.48 -4.40 -12.30
N SER A 34 -0.52 -3.49 -12.12
CA SER A 34 0.23 -2.89 -13.21
C SER A 34 1.32 -3.84 -13.72
N VAL A 35 1.37 -4.01 -15.04
CA VAL A 35 2.49 -4.68 -15.74
C VAL A 35 3.76 -3.81 -15.79
N ASN A 36 3.65 -2.51 -15.53
CA ASN A 36 4.76 -1.55 -15.62
C ASN A 36 5.66 -1.58 -14.38
N MET A 37 5.26 -2.27 -13.32
CA MET A 37 5.97 -2.29 -12.03
C MET A 37 6.37 -3.72 -11.60
N PRO A 38 7.19 -4.45 -12.37
CA PRO A 38 7.56 -5.84 -12.08
C PRO A 38 8.34 -6.01 -10.75
N TRP A 39 8.93 -4.93 -10.26
CA TRP A 39 9.64 -4.87 -8.99
C TRP A 39 8.71 -4.83 -7.78
N PHE A 40 7.47 -4.37 -7.93
CA PHE A 40 6.51 -4.29 -6.84
C PHE A 40 5.86 -5.66 -6.63
N LYS A 41 6.00 -6.21 -5.42
CA LYS A 41 5.45 -7.54 -5.06
C LYS A 41 4.15 -7.46 -4.26
N GLY A 42 3.59 -6.27 -4.13
CA GLY A 42 2.44 -5.99 -3.27
C GLY A 42 2.82 -5.24 -2.00
N TRP A 43 1.81 -4.68 -1.37
CA TRP A 43 1.90 -4.02 -0.08
C TRP A 43 1.53 -5.01 1.03
N THR A 44 1.95 -4.70 2.25
CA THR A 44 1.57 -5.45 3.45
C THR A 44 1.18 -4.49 4.56
N LYS A 45 0.14 -4.80 5.32
CA LYS A 45 -0.21 -4.06 6.55
C LYS A 45 -0.52 -5.00 7.71
N GLU A 46 -0.15 -4.60 8.92
CA GLU A 46 -0.46 -5.30 10.16
C GLU A 46 -1.83 -4.84 10.70
N THR A 47 -2.71 -5.80 10.94
CA THR A 47 -4.01 -5.60 11.62
C THR A 47 -4.02 -6.39 12.92
N LYS A 48 -5.06 -6.20 13.76
CA LYS A 48 -5.25 -7.02 14.96
C LYS A 48 -5.43 -8.51 14.66
N ALA A 49 -5.91 -8.85 13.46
CA ALA A 49 -6.10 -10.23 13.01
C ALA A 49 -4.85 -10.84 12.34
N GLY A 50 -3.78 -10.05 12.15
CA GLY A 50 -2.54 -10.49 11.51
C GLY A 50 -2.12 -9.63 10.32
N VAL A 51 -1.17 -10.12 9.55
CA VAL A 51 -0.63 -9.43 8.37
C VAL A 51 -1.53 -9.67 7.17
N VAL A 52 -2.02 -8.58 6.57
CA VAL A 52 -2.78 -8.58 5.32
C VAL A 52 -1.87 -8.11 4.20
N LYS A 53 -2.07 -8.67 2.99
CA LYS A 53 -1.31 -8.34 1.79
C LYS A 53 -2.27 -8.06 0.64
N GLY A 54 -1.86 -7.19 -0.28
CA GLY A 54 -2.58 -6.90 -1.51
C GLY A 54 -1.66 -6.25 -2.52
N LYS A 55 -2.19 -5.90 -3.69
CA LYS A 55 -1.41 -5.27 -4.76
C LYS A 55 -1.98 -3.94 -5.21
N THR A 56 -3.30 -3.81 -5.22
CA THR A 56 -3.97 -2.62 -5.76
C THR A 56 -4.37 -1.65 -4.65
N LEU A 57 -4.78 -0.45 -5.04
CA LEU A 57 -5.36 0.54 -4.14
C LEU A 57 -6.73 0.08 -3.65
N LEU A 58 -7.52 -0.57 -4.52
CA LEU A 58 -8.79 -1.19 -4.12
C LEU A 58 -8.57 -2.23 -3.02
N ASP A 59 -7.61 -3.15 -3.20
CA ASP A 59 -7.27 -4.14 -2.16
C ASP A 59 -6.94 -3.46 -0.82
N ALA A 60 -6.28 -2.30 -0.86
CA ALA A 60 -5.85 -1.59 0.34
C ALA A 60 -7.02 -0.95 1.10
N ILE A 61 -8.07 -0.53 0.38
CA ILE A 61 -9.33 0.02 0.92
C ILE A 61 -10.20 -1.09 1.50
N ASP A 62 -10.28 -2.25 0.83
CA ASP A 62 -11.12 -3.38 1.23
C ASP A 62 -10.53 -4.19 2.41
N ALA A 63 -9.20 -4.15 2.59
CA ALA A 63 -8.48 -4.87 3.64
C ALA A 63 -8.53 -4.22 5.03
#